data_AF-A0A0F9EC74-F1
#
_entry.id   AF-A0A0F9EC74-F1
#
_cell.length_a   1.000
_cell.length_b   1.000
_cell.length_c   1.000
_cell.angle_alpha   90.00
_cell.angle_beta   90.00
_cell.angle_gamma   90.00
#
_symmetry.space_group_name_H-M   'P 1'
#
loop_
_entity.id
_entity.type
_entity.pdbx_description
1 polymer ?
#
loop_
_entity_poly.entity_id
_entity_poly.type
_entity_poly.pdbx_seq_one_letter_code
_entity_poly.pdbx_strand_id
1 'polypeptide(L)'
;MSLRNFENQIYQELLKINKIAARAFLGALYTFRDVKNPDRFSQAANSLRHVVSLLIRDLKLPDDEEFNKLNAELLKILEEKELIDSYTIKIERKGIMKKKIETFFIEDVNALPDPVKNKVVYVLRKIGNLHDKITGISHYGIEITEEGFQSLIDEFIGILLYILKPTPKIIEELNKLLKVDNPTQEEIEMLKNLLNHPSHVQYFFFNLKNPNWYDILNENSFLSEPNRKDFFFNLNVSIWPQGFYVKHIAKEIPEKVKELLSTYANCKNFRIYRQLLECVYALNSDNIVELLNIIKKWMKICLTITELIILKKIINKLIKSSNILAAIEMFDEILSFKDPEIKVQYENIENKY
;
A
#
# COMPACT_ATOMS: atom_id res chain seq x y z
N MET A 1 -6.56 -38.64 3.57
CA MET A 1 -7.27 -37.96 2.46
C MET A 1 -6.27 -37.07 1.74
N SER A 2 -6.22 -37.08 0.40
CA SER A 2 -5.27 -36.25 -0.36
C SER A 2 -5.75 -34.81 -0.43
N LEU A 3 -4.84 -33.85 -0.22
CA LEU A 3 -5.10 -32.44 -0.51
C LEU A 3 -5.08 -32.21 -2.03
N ARG A 4 -5.89 -31.26 -2.51
CA ARG A 4 -5.74 -30.70 -3.85
C ARG A 4 -4.41 -29.92 -3.89
N ASN A 5 -3.83 -29.76 -5.09
CA ASN A 5 -2.52 -29.10 -5.25
C ASN A 5 -2.47 -27.70 -4.58
N PHE A 6 -3.48 -26.87 -4.84
CA PHE A 6 -3.59 -25.54 -4.24
C PHE A 6 -3.81 -25.55 -2.71
N GLU A 7 -4.50 -26.54 -2.17
CA GLU A 7 -4.71 -26.67 -0.72
C GLU A 7 -3.39 -27.01 -0.01
N ASN A 8 -2.59 -27.90 -0.61
CA ASN A 8 -1.27 -28.20 -0.11
C ASN A 8 -0.36 -26.96 -0.17
N GLN A 9 -0.40 -26.19 -1.27
CA GLN A 9 0.35 -24.94 -1.37
C GLN A 9 -0.02 -23.95 -0.25
N ILE A 10 -1.31 -23.67 -0.03
CA ILE A 10 -1.77 -22.79 1.05
C ILE A 10 -1.29 -23.31 2.40
N TYR A 11 -1.43 -24.62 2.65
CA TYR A 11 -1.01 -25.23 3.92
C TYR A 11 0.49 -25.01 4.18
N GLN A 12 1.34 -25.20 3.18
CA GLN A 12 2.79 -24.96 3.29
C GLN A 12 3.12 -23.49 3.54
N GLU A 13 2.43 -22.55 2.89
CA GLU A 13 2.66 -21.12 3.13
C GLU A 13 2.17 -20.69 4.52
N LEU A 14 1.01 -21.19 4.96
CA LEU A 14 0.52 -20.98 6.32
C LEU A 14 1.48 -21.55 7.37
N LEU A 15 2.14 -22.69 7.11
CA LEU A 15 3.11 -23.27 8.06
C LEU A 15 4.31 -22.34 8.31
N LYS A 16 4.72 -21.55 7.31
CA LYS A 16 5.82 -20.58 7.43
C LYS A 16 5.42 -19.39 8.29
N ILE A 17 4.14 -19.00 8.26
CA ILE A 17 3.60 -17.83 8.95
C ILE A 17 3.12 -18.21 10.35
N ASN A 18 2.20 -19.16 10.44
CA ASN A 18 1.57 -19.58 11.68
C ASN A 18 1.11 -21.05 11.60
N LYS A 19 1.79 -21.93 12.34
CA LYS A 19 1.50 -23.38 12.39
C LYS A 19 0.08 -23.68 12.86
N ILE A 20 -0.50 -22.87 13.74
CA ILE A 20 -1.87 -23.06 14.24
C ILE A 20 -2.87 -22.71 13.13
N ALA A 21 -2.62 -21.63 12.37
CA ALA A 21 -3.46 -21.26 11.23
C ALA A 21 -3.45 -22.36 10.15
N ALA A 22 -2.27 -22.93 9.86
CA ALA A 22 -2.16 -24.06 8.93
C ALA A 22 -2.98 -25.27 9.37
N ARG A 23 -2.95 -25.62 10.67
CA ARG A 23 -3.75 -26.71 11.24
C ARG A 23 -5.24 -26.41 11.21
N ALA A 24 -5.64 -25.18 11.52
CA ALA A 24 -7.04 -24.76 11.46
C ALA A 24 -7.59 -24.83 10.03
N PHE A 25 -6.80 -24.41 9.03
CA PHE A 25 -7.15 -24.54 7.62
C PHE A 25 -7.35 -26.01 7.22
N LEU A 26 -6.40 -26.87 7.59
CA LEU A 26 -6.49 -28.30 7.31
C LEU A 26 -7.68 -28.96 8.01
N GLY A 27 -7.92 -28.61 9.27
CA GLY A 27 -9.06 -29.04 10.05
C GLY A 27 -10.39 -28.66 9.39
N ALA A 28 -10.51 -27.41 8.90
CA ALA A 28 -11.70 -26.96 8.18
C ALA A 28 -12.01 -27.85 6.97
N LEU A 29 -11.00 -28.16 6.16
CA LEU A 29 -11.16 -29.02 4.97
C LEU A 29 -11.57 -30.44 5.35
N TYR A 30 -10.93 -31.04 6.36
CA TYR A 30 -11.28 -32.38 6.81
C TYR A 30 -12.68 -32.46 7.40
N THR A 31 -13.04 -31.51 8.26
CA THR A 31 -14.37 -31.44 8.87
C THR A 31 -15.44 -31.30 7.79
N PHE A 32 -15.28 -30.38 6.84
CA PHE A 32 -16.24 -30.19 5.75
C PHE A 32 -16.45 -31.46 4.91
N ARG A 33 -15.38 -32.22 4.66
CA ARG A 33 -15.41 -33.44 3.86
C ARG A 33 -15.93 -34.67 4.60
N ASP A 34 -16.07 -34.59 5.93
CA ASP A 34 -16.69 -35.65 6.72
C ASP A 34 -18.21 -35.59 6.60
N VAL A 35 -18.75 -36.27 5.58
CA VAL A 35 -20.19 -36.36 5.31
C VAL A 35 -20.99 -36.98 6.47
N LYS A 36 -20.33 -37.66 7.42
CA LYS A 36 -21.00 -38.25 8.60
C LYS A 36 -21.19 -37.25 9.73
N ASN A 37 -20.51 -36.12 9.69
CA ASN A 37 -20.62 -35.08 10.71
C ASN A 37 -21.78 -34.13 10.36
N PRO A 38 -22.88 -34.13 11.15
CA PRO A 38 -24.02 -33.25 10.87
C PRO A 38 -23.68 -31.77 11.01
N ASP A 39 -22.68 -31.43 11.83
CA ASP A 39 -22.25 -30.04 12.10
C ASP A 39 -21.07 -29.61 11.22
N ARG A 40 -20.74 -30.38 10.18
CA ARG A 40 -19.54 -30.18 9.36
C ARG A 40 -19.38 -28.75 8.83
N PHE A 41 -20.48 -28.09 8.45
CA PHE A 41 -20.44 -26.71 7.95
C PHE A 41 -20.11 -25.69 9.05
N SER A 42 -20.78 -25.77 10.20
CA SER A 42 -20.52 -24.85 11.32
C SER A 42 -19.11 -25.02 11.88
N GLN A 43 -18.67 -26.26 12.09
CA GLN A 43 -17.33 -26.55 12.61
C GLN A 43 -16.21 -26.17 11.61
N ALA A 44 -16.42 -26.43 10.31
CA ALA A 44 -15.48 -25.99 9.28
C ALA A 44 -15.43 -24.45 9.19
N ALA A 45 -16.59 -23.77 9.25
CA ALA A 45 -16.66 -22.32 9.26
C ALA A 45 -15.92 -21.73 10.47
N ASN A 46 -16.13 -22.28 11.66
CA ASN A 46 -15.40 -21.82 12.85
C ASN A 46 -13.88 -21.97 12.69
N SER A 47 -13.44 -23.06 12.06
CA SER A 47 -12.01 -23.29 11.76
C SER A 47 -11.47 -22.26 10.76
N LEU A 48 -12.20 -21.96 9.67
CA LEU A 48 -11.81 -20.91 8.70
C LEU A 48 -11.78 -19.52 9.33
N ARG A 49 -12.74 -19.19 10.19
CA ARG A 49 -12.75 -17.94 10.97
C ARG A 49 -11.48 -17.83 11.81
N HIS A 50 -11.11 -18.93 12.45
CA HIS A 50 -9.91 -18.99 13.29
C HIS A 50 -8.62 -18.79 12.48
N VAL A 51 -8.54 -19.30 11.23
CA VAL A 51 -7.41 -19.01 10.32
C VAL A 51 -7.23 -17.50 10.16
N VAL A 52 -8.30 -16.77 9.81
CA VAL A 52 -8.23 -15.30 9.63
C VAL A 52 -7.80 -14.63 10.93
N SER A 53 -8.43 -14.99 12.06
CA SER A 53 -8.07 -14.41 13.36
C SER A 53 -6.61 -14.62 13.73
N LEU A 54 -6.04 -15.80 13.44
CA LEU A 54 -4.65 -16.12 13.74
C LEU A 54 -3.66 -15.36 12.85
N LEU A 55 -4.01 -15.12 11.59
CA LEU A 55 -3.16 -14.36 10.67
C LEU A 55 -3.02 -12.90 11.11
N ILE A 56 -4.08 -12.31 11.65
CA ILE A 56 -4.09 -10.89 12.02
C ILE A 56 -3.82 -10.62 13.52
N ARG A 57 -3.67 -11.68 14.33
CA ARG A 57 -3.67 -11.58 15.80
C ARG A 57 -2.56 -10.68 16.33
N ASP A 58 -1.37 -10.78 15.74
CA ASP A 58 -0.16 -10.12 16.24
C ASP A 58 0.02 -8.71 15.66
N LEU A 59 -0.92 -8.25 14.82
CA LEU A 59 -0.91 -6.88 14.31
C LEU A 59 -1.40 -5.92 15.38
N LYS A 60 -0.49 -5.07 15.84
CA LYS A 60 -0.81 -3.90 16.65
C LYS A 60 -1.16 -2.74 15.73
N LEU A 61 -2.37 -2.21 15.86
CA LEU A 61 -2.73 -0.95 15.21
C LEU A 61 -2.42 0.24 16.13
N PRO A 62 -2.11 1.44 15.60
CA PRO A 62 -1.97 2.65 16.42
C PRO A 62 -3.20 2.89 17.31
N ASP A 63 -4.40 2.68 16.75
CA ASP A 63 -5.67 2.78 17.48
C ASP A 63 -5.82 1.72 18.58
N ASP A 64 -5.08 0.59 18.55
CA ASP A 64 -5.16 -0.40 19.63
C ASP A 64 -4.58 0.16 20.94
N GLU A 65 -3.52 0.99 20.88
CA GLU A 65 -2.96 1.61 22.09
C GLU A 65 -3.89 2.66 22.68
N GLU A 66 -4.46 3.53 21.83
CA GLU A 66 -5.42 4.54 22.25
C GLU A 66 -6.72 3.90 22.77
N PHE A 67 -7.20 2.84 22.12
CA PHE A 67 -8.35 2.06 22.61
C PHE A 67 -8.05 1.40 23.95
N ASN A 68 -6.88 0.78 24.10
CA ASN A 68 -6.51 0.11 25.35
C ASN A 68 -6.38 1.13 26.49
N LYS A 69 -5.85 2.33 26.18
CA LYS A 69 -5.80 3.46 27.11
C LYS A 69 -7.19 3.93 27.50
N LEU A 70 -8.08 4.15 26.54
CA LEU A 70 -9.47 4.55 26.78
C LEU A 70 -10.23 3.49 27.60
N ASN A 71 -10.01 2.20 27.31
CA ASN A 71 -10.62 1.11 28.06
C ASN A 71 -10.07 1.04 29.50
N ALA A 72 -8.77 1.27 29.69
CA ALA A 72 -8.16 1.34 31.02
C ALA A 72 -8.66 2.55 31.83
N GLU A 73 -8.80 3.72 31.19
CA GLU A 73 -9.38 4.92 31.80
C GLU A 73 -10.85 4.69 32.18
N LEU A 74 -11.63 4.03 31.32
CA LEU A 74 -13.03 3.71 31.58
C LEU A 74 -13.17 2.73 32.76
N LEU A 75 -12.34 1.67 32.80
CA LEU A 75 -12.31 0.72 33.91
C LEU A 75 -11.96 1.42 35.23
N LYS A 76 -10.96 2.30 35.21
CA LYS A 76 -10.57 3.09 36.38
C LYS A 76 -11.72 3.97 36.89
N ILE A 77 -12.46 4.62 36.00
CA ILE A 77 -13.64 5.44 36.37
C ILE A 77 -14.74 4.58 37.02
N LEU A 78 -14.95 3.34 36.54
CA LEU A 78 -15.95 2.43 37.10
C LEU A 78 -15.54 1.89 38.47
N GLU A 79 -14.26 1.59 38.66
CA GLU A 79 -13.69 1.22 39.96
C GLU A 79 -13.85 2.37 40.96
N GLU A 80 -13.46 3.58 40.59
CA GLU A 80 -13.58 4.78 41.45
C GLU A 80 -15.03 5.09 41.86
N LYS A 81 -16.01 4.68 41.04
CA LYS A 81 -17.44 4.88 41.30
C LYS A 81 -18.14 3.68 41.91
N GLU A 82 -17.42 2.59 42.21
CA GLU A 82 -17.99 1.32 42.72
C GLU A 82 -19.07 0.72 41.79
N LEU A 83 -18.97 0.97 40.48
CA LEU A 83 -19.97 0.56 39.47
C LEU A 83 -19.55 -0.68 38.67
N ILE A 84 -18.40 -1.27 38.96
CA ILE A 84 -17.82 -2.32 38.11
C ILE A 84 -18.67 -3.60 38.08
N ASP A 85 -19.34 -3.93 39.18
CA ASP A 85 -20.21 -5.09 39.29
C ASP A 85 -21.63 -4.83 38.77
N SER A 86 -21.99 -3.56 38.55
CA SER A 86 -23.34 -3.14 38.13
C SER A 86 -23.49 -3.04 36.61
N TYR A 87 -22.39 -2.98 35.86
CA TYR A 87 -22.42 -2.77 34.42
C TYR A 87 -21.50 -3.75 33.67
N THR A 88 -22.06 -4.48 32.70
CA THR A 88 -21.25 -5.17 31.69
C THR A 88 -20.97 -4.22 30.53
N ILE A 89 -19.81 -3.58 30.52
CA ILE A 89 -19.42 -2.72 29.40
C ILE A 89 -18.90 -3.56 28.25
N LYS A 90 -19.62 -3.54 27.12
CA LYS A 90 -19.14 -4.02 25.83
C LYS A 90 -18.74 -2.83 24.99
N ILE A 91 -17.46 -2.48 24.97
CA ILE A 91 -16.95 -1.54 23.98
C ILE A 91 -16.89 -2.28 22.65
N GLU A 92 -17.85 -2.00 21.77
CA GLU A 92 -17.90 -2.62 20.44
C GLU A 92 -16.75 -2.10 19.57
N ARG A 93 -15.79 -3.00 19.29
CA ARG A 93 -14.70 -2.78 18.33
C ARG A 93 -15.20 -2.91 16.89
N LYS A 94 -16.19 -2.11 16.48
CA LYS A 94 -16.65 -2.10 15.07
C LYS A 94 -15.54 -1.55 14.18
N GLY A 95 -15.04 -2.36 13.26
CA GLY A 95 -14.06 -1.97 12.24
C GLY A 95 -12.59 -2.29 12.54
N ILE A 96 -12.20 -2.63 13.76
CA ILE A 96 -10.79 -2.99 14.08
C ILE A 96 -10.36 -4.25 13.33
N MET A 97 -11.20 -5.28 13.30
CA MET A 97 -10.93 -6.51 12.54
C MET A 97 -10.67 -6.20 11.06
N LYS A 98 -11.51 -5.35 10.47
CA LYS A 98 -11.38 -4.91 9.08
C LYS A 98 -10.07 -4.14 8.87
N LYS A 99 -9.72 -3.21 9.76
CA LYS A 99 -8.46 -2.44 9.69
C LYS A 99 -7.21 -3.32 9.88
N LYS A 100 -7.28 -4.35 10.75
CA LYS A 100 -6.20 -5.33 10.93
C LYS A 100 -6.04 -6.21 9.68
N ILE A 101 -7.14 -6.64 9.08
CA ILE A 101 -7.13 -7.34 7.78
C ILE A 101 -6.45 -6.46 6.73
N GLU A 102 -6.86 -5.19 6.59
CA GLU A 102 -6.24 -4.25 5.64
C GLU A 102 -4.73 -4.11 5.86
N THR A 103 -4.31 -3.87 7.11
CA THR A 103 -2.90 -3.65 7.50
C THR A 103 -2.04 -4.91 7.37
N PHE A 104 -2.60 -6.10 7.62
CA PHE A 104 -1.86 -7.36 7.48
C PHE A 104 -1.36 -7.57 6.06
N PHE A 105 -2.22 -7.24 5.10
CA PHE A 105 -1.97 -7.54 3.71
C PHE A 105 -1.17 -6.44 3.04
N ILE A 106 -1.40 -5.18 3.39
CA ILE A 106 -0.70 -4.03 2.81
C ILE A 106 -0.48 -2.95 3.88
N GLU A 107 0.79 -2.62 4.13
CA GLU A 107 1.19 -1.58 5.06
C GLU A 107 0.57 -0.20 4.73
N ASP A 108 0.44 0.14 3.44
CA ASP A 108 -0.25 1.34 2.95
C ASP A 108 -0.85 1.13 1.55
N VAL A 109 -2.17 0.93 1.47
CA VAL A 109 -2.90 0.74 0.20
C VAL A 109 -2.81 1.97 -0.70
N ASN A 110 -2.59 3.16 -0.13
CA ASN A 110 -2.42 4.39 -0.90
C ASN A 110 -1.04 4.53 -1.52
N ALA A 111 -0.07 3.70 -1.13
CA ALA A 111 1.24 3.62 -1.78
C ALA A 111 1.20 2.81 -3.09
N LEU A 112 0.08 2.16 -3.41
CA LEU A 112 -0.09 1.40 -4.64
C LEU A 112 -0.52 2.29 -5.81
N PRO A 113 -0.09 1.97 -7.05
CA PRO A 113 -0.64 2.60 -8.24
C PRO A 113 -2.16 2.39 -8.32
N ASP A 114 -2.90 3.38 -8.83
CA ASP A 114 -4.36 3.34 -8.97
C ASP A 114 -4.95 2.05 -9.56
N PRO A 115 -4.44 1.49 -10.68
CA PRO A 115 -4.98 0.24 -11.23
C PRO A 115 -4.85 -0.96 -10.27
N VAL A 116 -3.82 -0.97 -9.42
CA VAL A 116 -3.57 -2.02 -8.44
C VAL A 116 -4.38 -1.77 -7.16
N LYS A 117 -4.42 -0.52 -6.71
CA LYS A 117 -5.13 -0.08 -5.51
C LYS A 117 -6.58 -0.54 -5.52
N ASN A 118 -7.29 -0.32 -6.63
CA ASN A 118 -8.70 -0.71 -6.76
C ASN A 118 -8.90 -2.23 -6.61
N LYS A 119 -8.00 -3.02 -7.19
CA LYS A 119 -8.04 -4.48 -7.11
C LYS A 119 -7.77 -4.97 -5.70
N VAL A 120 -6.78 -4.38 -5.05
CA VAL A 120 -6.46 -4.65 -3.65
C VAL A 120 -7.64 -4.33 -2.73
N VAL A 121 -8.26 -3.15 -2.88
CA VAL A 121 -9.42 -2.74 -2.09
C VAL A 121 -10.58 -3.71 -2.31
N TYR A 122 -10.77 -4.18 -3.55
CA TYR A 122 -11.75 -5.20 -3.87
C TYR A 122 -11.48 -6.53 -3.14
N VAL A 123 -10.22 -6.99 -3.11
CA VAL A 123 -9.83 -8.21 -2.39
C VAL A 123 -10.06 -8.04 -0.89
N LEU A 124 -9.66 -6.91 -0.30
CA LEU A 124 -9.88 -6.60 1.12
C LEU A 124 -11.37 -6.60 1.48
N ARG A 125 -12.22 -6.02 0.63
CA ARG A 125 -13.68 -6.07 0.79
C ARG A 125 -14.20 -7.50 0.71
N LYS A 126 -13.69 -8.32 -0.21
CA LYS A 126 -14.06 -9.73 -0.29
C LYS A 126 -13.71 -10.50 0.98
N ILE A 127 -12.55 -10.25 1.58
CA ILE A 127 -12.15 -10.89 2.84
C ILE A 127 -13.14 -10.53 3.96
N GLY A 128 -13.52 -9.25 4.06
CA GLY A 128 -14.53 -8.79 5.03
C GLY A 128 -15.87 -9.51 4.85
N ASN A 129 -16.41 -9.50 3.63
CA ASN A 129 -17.67 -10.16 3.31
C ASN A 129 -17.62 -11.67 3.60
N LEU A 130 -16.49 -12.31 3.31
CA LEU A 130 -16.29 -13.73 3.54
C LEU A 130 -16.20 -14.05 5.03
N HIS A 131 -15.49 -13.23 5.80
CA HIS A 131 -15.44 -13.33 7.24
C HIS A 131 -16.84 -13.22 7.87
N ASP A 132 -17.67 -12.28 7.40
CA ASP A 132 -19.03 -12.10 7.91
C ASP A 132 -19.93 -13.31 7.60
N LYS A 133 -19.86 -13.84 6.38
CA LYS A 133 -20.56 -15.08 6.00
C LYS A 133 -20.12 -16.27 6.85
N ILE A 134 -18.81 -16.48 6.99
CA ILE A 134 -18.25 -17.56 7.81
C ILE A 134 -18.72 -17.43 9.27
N THR A 135 -18.68 -16.21 9.81
CA THR A 135 -19.14 -15.93 11.17
C THR A 135 -20.61 -16.30 11.33
N GLY A 136 -21.46 -15.92 10.37
CA GLY A 136 -22.87 -16.26 10.41
C GLY A 136 -23.17 -17.76 10.38
N ILE A 137 -22.45 -18.53 9.58
CA ILE A 137 -22.58 -19.99 9.56
C ILE A 137 -22.11 -20.59 10.90
N SER A 138 -20.99 -20.11 11.44
CA SER A 138 -20.39 -20.67 12.65
C SER A 138 -21.15 -20.34 13.94
N HIS A 139 -21.73 -19.15 14.06
CA HIS A 139 -22.25 -18.62 15.33
C HIS A 139 -23.76 -18.33 15.30
N TYR A 140 -24.34 -18.04 14.14
CA TYR A 140 -25.75 -17.66 14.02
C TYR A 140 -26.62 -18.74 13.38
N GLY A 141 -26.06 -19.93 13.15
CA GLY A 141 -26.80 -21.08 12.62
C GLY A 141 -27.38 -20.83 11.23
N ILE A 142 -26.76 -19.97 10.42
CA ILE A 142 -27.21 -19.73 9.05
C ILE A 142 -27.10 -21.03 8.27
N GLU A 143 -28.25 -21.52 7.79
CA GLU A 143 -28.31 -22.70 6.94
C GLU A 143 -27.63 -22.44 5.59
N ILE A 144 -26.90 -23.44 5.12
CA ILE A 144 -26.17 -23.37 3.85
C ILE A 144 -26.16 -24.73 3.18
N THR A 145 -26.28 -24.73 1.86
CA THR A 145 -26.17 -25.95 1.05
C THR A 145 -24.72 -26.39 0.94
N GLU A 146 -24.48 -27.66 0.61
CA GLU A 146 -23.13 -28.18 0.38
C GLU A 146 -22.43 -27.44 -0.76
N GLU A 147 -23.13 -27.18 -1.87
CA GLU A 147 -22.62 -26.38 -2.99
C GLU A 147 -22.28 -24.94 -2.57
N GLY A 148 -23.15 -24.32 -1.76
CA GLY A 148 -22.92 -22.98 -1.23
C GLY A 148 -21.68 -22.92 -0.33
N PHE A 149 -21.49 -23.93 0.52
CA PHE A 149 -20.33 -24.00 1.40
C PHE A 149 -19.04 -24.33 0.63
N GLN A 150 -19.10 -25.20 -0.37
CA GLN A 150 -17.98 -25.48 -1.26
C GLN A 150 -17.54 -24.21 -2.01
N SER A 151 -18.49 -23.44 -2.56
CA SER A 151 -18.18 -22.15 -3.19
C SER A 151 -17.54 -21.17 -2.21
N LEU A 152 -17.94 -21.19 -0.94
CA LEU A 152 -17.35 -20.36 0.11
C LEU A 152 -15.90 -20.77 0.38
N ILE A 153 -15.62 -22.08 0.49
CA ILE A 153 -14.25 -22.61 0.64
C ILE A 153 -13.38 -22.20 -0.55
N ASP A 154 -13.89 -22.37 -1.77
CA ASP A 154 -13.09 -22.06 -2.97
C ASP A 154 -12.82 -20.55 -3.08
N GLU A 155 -13.75 -19.68 -2.68
CA GLU A 155 -13.50 -18.24 -2.57
C GLU A 155 -12.43 -17.94 -1.51
N PHE A 156 -12.47 -18.61 -0.34
CA PHE A 156 -11.46 -18.46 0.72
C PHE A 156 -10.06 -18.89 0.25
N ILE A 157 -9.97 -20.05 -0.41
CA ILE A 157 -8.74 -20.58 -1.00
C ILE A 157 -8.20 -19.60 -2.05
N GLY A 158 -9.04 -19.08 -2.94
CA GLY A 158 -8.63 -18.13 -3.96
C GLY A 158 -7.99 -16.86 -3.37
N ILE A 159 -8.58 -16.33 -2.30
CA ILE A 159 -8.03 -15.21 -1.55
C ILE A 159 -6.69 -15.56 -0.90
N LEU A 160 -6.60 -16.69 -0.20
CA LEU A 160 -5.35 -17.11 0.43
C LEU A 160 -4.24 -17.33 -0.59
N LEU A 161 -4.53 -17.91 -1.76
CA LEU A 161 -3.54 -18.04 -2.83
C LEU A 161 -3.05 -16.70 -3.35
N TYR A 162 -3.96 -15.73 -3.52
CA TYR A 162 -3.61 -14.40 -3.99
C TYR A 162 -2.65 -13.69 -3.02
N ILE A 163 -2.91 -13.86 -1.72
CA ILE A 163 -2.19 -13.18 -0.65
C ILE A 163 -0.89 -13.89 -0.29
N LEU A 164 -0.94 -15.21 -0.12
CA LEU A 164 0.17 -16.04 0.33
C LEU A 164 1.09 -16.44 -0.83
N LYS A 165 0.91 -15.87 -2.02
CA LYS A 165 1.78 -16.17 -3.16
C LYS A 165 3.24 -15.87 -2.76
N PRO A 166 4.16 -16.85 -2.83
CA PRO A 166 5.52 -16.67 -2.31
C PRO A 166 6.24 -15.50 -2.97
N THR A 167 6.84 -14.61 -2.18
CA THR A 167 7.60 -13.46 -2.69
C THR A 167 8.66 -13.86 -3.73
N PRO A 168 9.49 -14.92 -3.55
CA PRO A 168 10.46 -15.32 -4.58
C PRO A 168 9.82 -15.60 -5.94
N LYS A 169 8.66 -16.26 -5.95
CA LYS A 169 7.92 -16.57 -7.18
C LYS A 169 7.37 -15.30 -7.85
N ILE A 170 6.88 -14.34 -7.06
CA ILE A 170 6.46 -13.03 -7.58
C ILE A 170 7.64 -12.30 -8.20
N ILE A 171 8.79 -12.27 -7.53
CA ILE A 171 10.01 -11.64 -8.04
C ILE A 171 10.50 -12.31 -9.34
N GLU A 172 10.45 -13.64 -9.44
CA GLU A 172 10.75 -14.35 -10.68
C GLU A 172 9.81 -13.98 -11.83
N GLU A 173 8.50 -13.86 -11.56
CA GLU A 173 7.51 -13.44 -12.57
C GLU A 173 7.71 -11.97 -12.97
N LEU A 174 8.02 -11.08 -12.03
CA LEU A 174 8.39 -9.69 -12.31
C LEU A 174 9.68 -9.60 -13.14
N ASN A 175 10.67 -10.44 -12.86
CA ASN A 175 11.91 -10.53 -13.64
C ASN A 175 11.69 -10.96 -15.09
N LYS A 176 10.62 -11.73 -15.37
CA LYS A 176 10.22 -12.04 -16.74
C LYS A 176 9.65 -10.80 -17.43
N LEU A 177 8.77 -10.05 -16.75
CA LEU A 177 8.22 -8.79 -17.27
C LEU A 177 9.29 -7.74 -17.55
N LEU A 178 10.29 -7.61 -16.66
CA LEU A 178 11.39 -6.66 -16.82
C LEU A 178 12.24 -6.90 -18.08
N LYS A 179 12.16 -8.10 -18.68
CA LYS A 179 12.87 -8.47 -19.91
C LYS A 179 12.02 -8.29 -21.17
N VAL A 180 10.77 -7.84 -21.04
CA VAL A 180 9.89 -7.62 -22.19
C VAL A 180 10.27 -6.30 -22.86
N ASP A 181 10.67 -6.40 -24.13
CA ASP A 181 11.09 -5.26 -24.94
C ASP A 181 9.91 -4.41 -25.45
N ASN A 182 8.78 -5.05 -25.78
CA ASN A 182 7.57 -4.38 -26.27
C ASN A 182 6.35 -4.92 -25.51
N PRO A 183 5.97 -4.28 -24.39
CA PRO A 183 4.87 -4.78 -23.56
C PRO A 183 3.52 -4.65 -24.27
N THR A 184 2.65 -5.61 -24.02
CA THR A 184 1.25 -5.61 -24.50
C THR A 184 0.29 -5.49 -23.31
N GLN A 185 -1.01 -5.40 -23.62
CA GLN A 185 -2.04 -5.31 -22.59
C GLN A 185 -2.11 -6.58 -21.73
N GLU A 186 -1.70 -7.75 -22.26
CA GLU A 186 -1.61 -8.99 -21.48
C GLU A 186 -0.55 -8.90 -20.38
N GLU A 187 0.64 -8.36 -20.70
CA GLU A 187 1.68 -8.12 -19.69
C GLU A 187 1.25 -7.11 -18.63
N ILE A 188 0.43 -6.12 -18.99
CA ILE A 188 -0.12 -5.17 -18.03
C ILE A 188 -1.10 -5.83 -17.07
N GLU A 189 -1.99 -6.70 -17.55
CA GLU A 189 -2.87 -7.46 -16.68
C GLU A 189 -2.09 -8.40 -15.77
N MET A 190 -1.02 -9.02 -16.28
CA MET A 190 -0.11 -9.79 -15.45
C MET A 190 0.59 -8.91 -14.40
N LEU A 191 1.06 -7.72 -14.79
CA LEU A 191 1.69 -6.77 -13.87
C LEU A 191 0.73 -6.34 -12.75
N LYS A 192 -0.53 -6.00 -13.08
CA LYS A 192 -1.57 -5.67 -12.09
C LYS A 192 -1.78 -6.79 -11.06
N ASN A 193 -1.64 -8.05 -11.47
CA ASN A 193 -1.74 -9.21 -10.58
C ASN A 193 -0.53 -9.39 -9.66
N LEU A 194 0.65 -8.94 -10.10
CA LEU A 194 1.91 -9.12 -9.38
C LEU A 194 2.21 -7.99 -8.40
N LEU A 195 1.77 -6.76 -8.71
CA LEU A 195 2.07 -5.57 -7.91
C LEU A 195 1.17 -5.43 -6.66
N ASN A 196 0.73 -6.52 -6.07
CA ASN A 196 -0.22 -6.54 -4.94
C ASN A 196 0.35 -6.01 -3.59
N HIS A 197 1.63 -5.66 -3.52
CA HIS A 197 2.31 -5.16 -2.33
C HIS A 197 3.25 -3.98 -2.67
N PRO A 198 3.41 -2.97 -1.80
CA PRO A 198 4.30 -1.83 -2.05
C PRO A 198 5.74 -2.21 -2.39
N SER A 199 6.28 -3.27 -1.77
CA SER A 199 7.62 -3.78 -2.09
C SER A 199 7.73 -4.33 -3.52
N HIS A 200 6.66 -4.93 -4.07
CA HIS A 200 6.64 -5.40 -5.46
C HIS A 200 6.61 -4.22 -6.43
N VAL A 201 5.81 -3.19 -6.12
CA VAL A 201 5.78 -1.92 -6.88
C VAL A 201 7.17 -1.30 -6.89
N GLN A 202 7.79 -1.17 -5.72
CA GLN A 202 9.12 -0.62 -5.59
C GLN A 202 10.15 -1.44 -6.38
N TYR A 203 10.13 -2.76 -6.24
CA TYR A 203 11.03 -3.65 -6.96
C TYR A 203 10.89 -3.48 -8.48
N PHE A 204 9.67 -3.53 -9.01
CA PHE A 204 9.44 -3.45 -10.45
C PHE A 204 9.90 -2.11 -11.02
N PHE A 205 9.41 -0.98 -10.49
CA PHE A 205 9.74 0.34 -11.04
C PHE A 205 11.19 0.78 -10.78
N PHE A 206 11.85 0.23 -9.77
CA PHE A 206 13.27 0.47 -9.55
C PHE A 206 14.15 -0.24 -10.59
N ASN A 207 13.75 -1.44 -11.02
CA ASN A 207 14.51 -2.25 -11.97
C ASN A 207 14.08 -2.05 -13.43
N LEU A 208 12.90 -1.48 -13.68
CA LEU A 208 12.42 -1.18 -15.02
C LEU A 208 13.26 -0.07 -15.65
N LYS A 209 13.82 -0.34 -16.83
CA LYS A 209 14.67 0.59 -17.58
C LYS A 209 14.25 0.77 -19.04
N ASN A 210 13.44 -0.14 -19.57
CA ASN A 210 13.03 -0.12 -20.96
C ASN A 210 12.01 1.00 -21.22
N PRO A 211 12.29 1.99 -22.09
CA PRO A 211 11.38 3.12 -22.37
C PRO A 211 10.08 2.71 -23.07
N ASN A 212 10.02 1.56 -23.76
CA ASN A 212 8.83 1.11 -24.47
C ASN A 212 7.65 0.80 -23.53
N TRP A 213 7.91 0.66 -22.23
CA TRP A 213 6.88 0.54 -21.22
C TRP A 213 6.13 1.85 -20.95
N TYR A 214 6.66 3.00 -21.37
CA TYR A 214 6.11 4.30 -20.97
C TYR A 214 4.65 4.47 -21.41
N ASP A 215 4.34 4.28 -22.69
CA ASP A 215 3.01 4.58 -23.24
C ASP A 215 1.96 3.72 -22.56
N ILE A 216 2.18 2.41 -22.54
CA ILE A 216 1.22 1.47 -21.98
C ILE A 216 1.02 1.64 -20.46
N LEU A 217 2.08 2.02 -19.71
CA LEU A 217 1.96 2.32 -18.29
C LEU A 217 1.20 3.63 -18.05
N ASN A 218 1.42 4.64 -18.89
CA ASN A 218 0.75 5.93 -18.79
C ASN A 218 -0.75 5.78 -19.11
N GLU A 219 -1.08 5.10 -20.21
CA GLU A 219 -2.46 4.79 -20.62
C GLU A 219 -3.23 4.01 -19.55
N ASN A 220 -2.56 3.10 -18.84
CA ASN A 220 -3.15 2.32 -17.75
C ASN A 220 -3.04 3.02 -16.37
N SER A 221 -2.73 4.32 -16.32
CA SER A 221 -2.70 5.14 -15.09
C SER A 221 -1.69 4.69 -14.02
N PHE A 222 -0.63 3.96 -14.39
CA PHE A 222 0.44 3.63 -13.44
C PHE A 222 1.28 4.86 -13.06
N LEU A 223 1.39 5.82 -13.97
CA LEU A 223 2.19 7.04 -13.82
C LEU A 223 1.37 8.24 -13.34
N SER A 224 0.13 8.02 -12.90
CA SER A 224 -0.74 9.07 -12.36
C SER A 224 -0.29 9.55 -10.97
N GLU A 225 -0.73 10.75 -10.57
CA GLU A 225 -0.36 11.33 -9.28
C GLU A 225 -0.80 10.40 -8.15
N PRO A 226 0.12 10.01 -7.23
CA PRO A 226 -0.24 9.11 -6.14
C PRO A 226 -1.29 9.75 -5.24
N ASN A 227 -2.44 9.09 -5.13
CA ASN A 227 -3.56 9.50 -4.29
C ASN A 227 -3.18 9.45 -2.81
N ARG A 228 -2.71 10.56 -2.23
CA ARG A 228 -2.57 10.68 -0.78
C ARG A 228 -3.31 11.90 -0.27
N LYS A 229 -4.44 11.65 0.40
CA LYS A 229 -5.18 12.69 1.14
C LYS A 229 -4.86 12.73 2.62
N ASP A 230 -4.49 11.62 3.29
CA ASP A 230 -4.39 11.65 4.76
C ASP A 230 -3.35 10.67 5.36
N PHE A 231 -2.78 11.09 6.51
CA PHE A 231 -2.11 10.34 7.59
C PHE A 231 -0.58 10.03 7.63
N PHE A 232 -0.17 9.84 8.91
CA PHE A 232 1.08 10.09 9.64
C PHE A 232 2.36 9.28 9.26
N PHE A 233 3.52 9.93 9.53
CA PHE A 233 4.86 9.47 9.97
C PHE A 233 5.48 8.10 9.63
N ASN A 234 5.04 7.32 8.64
CA ASN A 234 5.90 6.22 8.15
C ASN A 234 6.95 6.72 7.16
N LEU A 235 8.18 6.91 7.65
CA LEU A 235 9.36 7.43 6.94
C LEU A 235 9.95 6.48 5.88
N ASN A 236 9.45 5.24 5.75
CA ASN A 236 10.18 4.15 5.09
C ASN A 236 9.69 3.75 3.68
N VAL A 237 8.62 4.34 3.15
CA VAL A 237 8.15 4.01 1.79
C VAL A 237 8.43 5.19 0.87
N SER A 238 9.25 4.97 -0.17
CA SER A 238 9.43 5.94 -1.25
C SER A 238 8.05 6.32 -1.78
N ILE A 239 7.68 7.60 -1.67
CA ILE A 239 6.28 8.04 -1.86
C ILE A 239 5.80 7.85 -3.31
N TRP A 240 6.70 7.58 -4.26
CA TRP A 240 6.34 7.31 -5.65
C TRP A 240 7.41 6.51 -6.40
N PRO A 241 7.43 5.16 -6.30
CA PRO A 241 8.45 4.34 -6.94
C PRO A 241 8.51 4.48 -8.47
N GLN A 242 7.40 4.82 -9.11
CA GLN A 242 7.32 5.07 -10.55
C GLN A 242 8.25 6.20 -11.00
N GLY A 243 8.52 7.17 -10.13
CA GLY A 243 9.47 8.23 -10.41
C GLY A 243 10.91 7.73 -10.59
N PHE A 244 11.28 6.54 -10.08
CA PHE A 244 12.57 5.92 -10.41
C PHE A 244 12.61 5.54 -11.88
N TYR A 245 11.57 4.87 -12.39
CA TYR A 245 11.48 4.50 -13.79
C TYR A 245 11.49 5.75 -14.69
N VAL A 246 10.63 6.74 -14.42
CA VAL A 246 10.54 7.99 -15.20
C VAL A 246 11.91 8.70 -15.28
N LYS A 247 12.64 8.77 -14.16
CA LYS A 247 13.99 9.34 -14.13
C LYS A 247 14.98 8.59 -15.03
N HIS A 248 14.92 7.26 -15.09
CA HIS A 248 15.83 6.47 -15.92
C HIS A 248 15.61 6.74 -17.41
N ILE A 249 14.35 6.77 -17.85
CA ILE A 249 13.99 6.91 -19.28
C ILE A 249 13.98 8.36 -19.76
N ALA A 250 14.09 9.35 -18.87
CA ALA A 250 14.02 10.77 -19.19
C ALA A 250 15.05 11.23 -20.24
N LYS A 251 16.18 10.55 -20.36
CA LYS A 251 17.17 10.87 -21.40
C LYS A 251 16.80 10.32 -22.78
N GLU A 252 16.08 9.20 -22.82
CA GLU A 252 15.74 8.48 -24.04
C GLU A 252 14.44 9.00 -24.65
N ILE A 253 13.47 9.36 -23.82
CA ILE A 253 12.16 9.91 -24.24
C ILE A 253 11.83 11.23 -23.52
N PRO A 254 12.66 12.27 -23.67
CA PRO A 254 12.55 13.51 -22.90
C PRO A 254 11.22 14.25 -23.08
N GLU A 255 10.69 14.29 -24.31
CA GLU A 255 9.43 14.99 -24.62
C GLU A 255 8.23 14.36 -23.88
N LYS A 256 8.16 13.02 -23.87
CA LYS A 256 7.12 12.28 -23.15
C LYS A 256 7.22 12.52 -21.65
N VAL A 257 8.43 12.46 -21.09
CA VAL A 257 8.64 12.73 -19.66
C VAL A 257 8.32 14.18 -19.31
N LYS A 258 8.64 15.16 -20.16
CA LYS A 258 8.24 16.56 -19.98
C LYS A 258 6.72 16.71 -19.97
N GLU A 259 6.02 16.07 -20.89
CA GLU A 259 4.54 16.06 -20.93
C GLU A 259 3.97 15.49 -19.64
N LEU A 260 4.49 14.33 -19.18
CA LEU A 260 4.10 13.76 -17.89
C LEU A 260 4.32 14.74 -16.74
N LEU A 261 5.53 15.29 -16.59
CA LEU A 261 5.83 16.24 -15.51
C LEU A 261 4.93 17.48 -15.55
N SER A 262 4.45 17.85 -16.74
CA SER A 262 3.50 18.94 -16.93
C SER A 262 2.13 18.64 -16.33
N THR A 263 1.69 17.38 -16.31
CA THR A 263 0.44 16.98 -15.63
C THR A 263 0.54 17.14 -14.11
N TYR A 264 1.76 17.19 -13.56
CA TYR A 264 2.03 17.40 -12.13
C TYR A 264 2.16 18.88 -11.73
N ALA A 265 1.87 19.82 -12.63
CA ALA A 265 2.05 21.26 -12.36
C ALA A 265 1.31 21.75 -11.10
N ASN A 266 0.19 21.13 -10.76
CA ASN A 266 -0.63 21.46 -9.58
C ASN A 266 -0.62 20.35 -8.51
N CYS A 267 0.35 19.44 -8.57
CA CYS A 267 0.53 18.35 -7.60
C CYS A 267 0.64 18.94 -6.19
N LYS A 268 -0.21 18.49 -5.27
CA LYS A 268 -0.22 18.98 -3.88
C LYS A 268 0.60 18.09 -2.94
N ASN A 269 0.96 16.89 -3.41
CA ASN A 269 1.73 15.95 -2.63
C ASN A 269 3.21 16.35 -2.61
N PHE A 270 3.59 17.24 -1.68
CA PHE A 270 4.97 17.73 -1.57
C PHE A 270 6.01 16.61 -1.37
N ARG A 271 5.61 15.45 -0.85
CA ARG A 271 6.50 14.32 -0.59
C ARG A 271 7.08 13.71 -1.87
N ILE A 272 6.49 13.97 -3.04
CA ILE A 272 7.02 13.49 -4.32
C ILE A 272 7.85 14.56 -5.04
N TYR A 273 7.91 15.79 -4.54
CA TYR A 273 8.62 16.88 -5.23
C TYR A 273 10.09 16.59 -5.43
N ARG A 274 10.76 16.01 -4.42
CA ARG A 274 12.12 15.51 -4.59
C ARG A 274 12.25 14.61 -5.82
N GLN A 275 11.37 13.61 -5.94
CA GLN A 275 11.40 12.65 -7.04
C GLN A 275 11.09 13.31 -8.39
N LEU A 276 10.13 14.24 -8.43
CA LEU A 276 9.81 15.03 -9.62
C LEU A 276 11.02 15.88 -10.06
N LEU A 277 11.70 16.55 -9.13
CA LEU A 277 12.91 17.32 -9.40
C LEU A 277 14.07 16.41 -9.87
N GLU A 278 14.19 15.19 -9.35
CA GLU A 278 15.16 14.23 -9.87
C GLU A 278 14.86 13.83 -11.33
N CYS A 279 13.59 13.74 -11.71
CA CYS A 279 13.19 13.51 -13.11
C CYS A 279 13.51 14.72 -13.99
N VAL A 280 13.18 15.93 -13.53
CA VAL A 280 13.56 17.19 -14.21
C VAL A 280 15.06 17.25 -14.44
N TYR A 281 15.87 16.96 -13.42
CA TYR A 281 17.32 16.98 -13.52
C TYR A 281 17.87 15.99 -14.58
N ALA A 282 17.15 14.90 -14.86
CA ALA A 282 17.54 13.92 -15.86
C ALA A 282 17.35 14.41 -17.31
N LEU A 283 16.38 15.31 -17.55
CA LEU A 283 16.09 15.93 -18.86
C LEU A 283 17.24 16.83 -19.36
N ASN A 284 17.30 17.13 -20.66
CA ASN A 284 18.25 18.12 -21.19
C ASN A 284 17.93 19.56 -20.70
N SER A 285 18.84 20.50 -20.91
CA SER A 285 18.68 21.87 -20.41
C SER A 285 17.47 22.58 -21.01
N ASP A 286 17.15 22.34 -22.28
CA ASP A 286 16.11 23.07 -22.99
C ASP A 286 14.74 22.67 -22.46
N ASN A 287 14.51 21.37 -22.22
CA ASN A 287 13.31 20.89 -21.57
C ASN A 287 13.19 21.36 -20.12
N ILE A 288 14.31 21.54 -19.40
CA ILE A 288 14.29 22.14 -18.05
C ILE A 288 13.80 23.59 -18.12
N VAL A 289 14.25 24.37 -19.11
CA VAL A 289 13.82 25.76 -19.31
C VAL A 289 12.30 25.83 -19.51
N GLU A 290 11.73 24.92 -20.31
CA GLU A 290 10.28 24.85 -20.52
C GLU A 290 9.50 24.53 -19.22
N LEU A 291 10.11 23.81 -18.28
CA LEU A 291 9.48 23.39 -17.02
C LEU A 291 9.69 24.40 -15.87
N LEU A 292 10.40 25.52 -16.07
CA LEU A 292 10.72 26.47 -14.99
C LEU A 292 9.50 26.92 -14.19
N ASN A 293 8.43 27.32 -14.89
CA ASN A 293 7.20 27.77 -14.24
C ASN A 293 6.58 26.70 -13.34
N ILE A 294 6.74 25.43 -13.70
CA ILE A 294 6.25 24.30 -12.90
C ILE A 294 7.13 24.09 -11.68
N ILE A 295 8.45 24.11 -11.86
CA ILE A 295 9.42 23.97 -10.76
C ILE A 295 9.18 25.06 -9.71
N LYS A 296 8.97 26.31 -10.14
CA LYS A 296 8.64 27.43 -9.25
C LYS A 296 7.35 27.21 -8.46
N LYS A 297 6.30 26.66 -9.10
CA LYS A 297 5.05 26.34 -8.40
C LYS A 297 5.27 25.31 -7.30
N TRP A 298 6.07 24.27 -7.55
CA TRP A 298 6.41 23.27 -6.52
C TRP A 298 7.21 23.89 -5.38
N MET A 299 8.21 24.73 -5.69
CA MET A 299 9.01 25.44 -4.68
C MET A 299 8.14 26.28 -3.74
N LYS A 300 7.10 26.95 -4.26
CA LYS A 300 6.18 27.78 -3.45
C LYS A 300 5.38 27.00 -2.42
N ILE A 301 5.17 25.70 -2.65
CA ILE A 301 4.40 24.84 -1.76
C ILE A 301 5.31 24.22 -0.71
N CYS A 302 6.49 23.72 -1.10
CA CYS A 302 7.42 23.09 -0.18
C CYS A 302 8.86 23.17 -0.69
N LEU A 303 9.77 23.60 0.18
CA LEU A 303 11.20 23.66 -0.08
C LEU A 303 11.95 23.14 1.15
N THR A 304 12.40 21.89 1.12
CA THR A 304 13.28 21.36 2.18
C THR A 304 14.74 21.38 1.72
N ILE A 305 15.66 21.13 2.65
CA ILE A 305 17.09 20.97 2.36
C ILE A 305 17.33 19.93 1.24
N THR A 306 16.53 18.87 1.19
CA THR A 306 16.71 17.81 0.18
C THR A 306 16.32 18.25 -1.24
N GLU A 307 15.25 19.01 -1.40
CA GLU A 307 14.89 19.61 -2.69
C GLU A 307 15.92 20.66 -3.11
N LEU A 308 16.41 21.50 -2.19
CA LEU A 308 17.45 22.51 -2.47
C LEU A 308 18.72 21.89 -3.06
N ILE A 309 19.14 20.72 -2.56
CA ILE A 309 20.30 19.99 -3.11
C ILE A 309 20.08 19.63 -4.59
N ILE A 310 18.87 19.25 -4.99
CA ILE A 310 18.56 18.89 -6.38
C ILE A 310 18.43 20.16 -7.23
N LEU A 311 17.78 21.21 -6.74
CA LEU A 311 17.68 22.50 -7.43
C LEU A 311 19.06 23.07 -7.75
N LYS A 312 20.01 23.00 -6.81
CA LYS A 312 21.42 23.35 -7.07
C LYS A 312 22.01 22.57 -8.25
N LYS A 313 21.72 21.27 -8.37
CA LYS A 313 22.19 20.45 -9.49
C LYS A 313 21.55 20.88 -10.82
N ILE A 314 20.26 21.22 -10.81
CA ILE A 314 19.52 21.73 -11.98
C ILE A 314 20.12 23.07 -12.43
N ILE A 315 20.31 24.01 -11.51
CA ILE A 315 20.93 25.32 -11.79
C ILE A 315 22.33 25.15 -12.40
N ASN A 316 23.18 24.32 -11.79
CA ASN A 316 24.51 24.04 -12.34
C ASN A 316 24.45 23.44 -13.75
N LYS A 317 23.43 22.63 -14.05
CA LYS A 317 23.22 22.07 -15.39
C LYS A 317 22.83 23.16 -16.39
N LEU A 318 21.92 24.07 -16.03
CA LEU A 318 21.54 25.22 -16.85
C LEU A 318 22.76 26.11 -17.16
N ILE A 319 23.59 26.40 -16.16
CA ILE A 319 24.82 27.19 -16.34
C ILE A 319 25.77 26.52 -17.32
N LYS A 320 26.02 25.21 -17.15
CA LYS A 320 26.92 24.44 -18.03
C LYS A 320 26.44 24.38 -19.48
N SER A 321 25.13 24.44 -19.69
CA SER A 321 24.51 24.49 -21.02
C SER A 321 24.27 25.91 -21.53
N SER A 322 24.89 26.93 -20.93
CA SER A 322 24.73 28.35 -21.32
C SER A 322 23.30 28.91 -21.21
N ASN A 323 22.40 28.23 -20.52
CA ASN A 323 21.05 28.71 -20.21
C ASN A 323 21.07 29.61 -18.96
N ILE A 324 21.84 30.70 -19.03
CA ILE A 324 22.18 31.56 -17.87
C ILE A 324 20.95 32.29 -17.32
N LEU A 325 20.07 32.81 -18.18
CA LEU A 325 18.88 33.55 -17.74
C LEU A 325 17.95 32.66 -16.90
N ALA A 326 17.72 31.43 -17.35
CA ALA A 326 16.96 30.42 -16.61
C ALA A 326 17.59 30.09 -15.24
N ALA A 327 18.93 30.02 -15.18
CA ALA A 327 19.64 29.78 -13.94
C ALA A 327 19.50 30.94 -12.95
N ILE A 328 19.61 32.19 -13.43
CA ILE A 328 19.39 33.40 -12.63
C ILE A 328 17.96 33.44 -12.10
N GLU A 329 16.98 33.20 -12.96
CA GLU A 329 15.57 33.18 -12.61
C GLU A 329 15.25 32.15 -11.51
N MET A 330 15.89 30.98 -11.55
CA MET A 330 15.79 29.97 -10.50
C MET A 330 16.45 30.40 -9.19
N PHE A 331 17.61 31.06 -9.26
CA PHE A 331 18.28 31.60 -8.07
C PHE A 331 17.43 32.67 -7.37
N ASP A 332 16.88 33.61 -8.14
CA ASP A 332 16.04 34.68 -7.62
C ASP A 332 14.81 34.10 -6.91
N GLU A 333 14.18 33.08 -7.50
CA GLU A 333 13.05 32.40 -6.86
C GLU A 333 13.47 31.76 -5.53
N ILE A 334 14.61 31.05 -5.47
CA ILE A 334 15.12 30.44 -4.22
C ILE A 334 15.39 31.51 -3.16
N LEU A 335 16.04 32.62 -3.52
CA LEU A 335 16.38 33.71 -2.60
C LEU A 335 15.16 34.49 -2.13
N SER A 336 14.06 34.44 -2.87
CA SER A 336 12.80 35.08 -2.48
C SER A 336 12.04 34.34 -1.37
N PHE A 337 12.39 33.09 -1.08
CA PHE A 337 11.82 32.35 0.05
C PHE A 337 12.31 32.94 1.36
N LYS A 338 11.38 33.52 2.11
CA LYS A 338 11.59 33.81 3.52
C LYS A 338 11.66 32.48 4.26
N ASP A 339 12.60 32.35 5.20
CA ASP A 339 12.65 31.20 6.09
C ASP A 339 11.24 30.96 6.65
N PRO A 340 10.72 29.72 6.60
CA PRO A 340 9.45 29.44 7.23
C PRO A 340 9.58 29.82 8.71
N GLU A 341 8.65 30.63 9.22
CA GLU A 341 8.58 30.88 10.66
C GLU A 341 8.51 29.52 11.35
N ILE A 342 9.60 29.14 12.01
CA ILE A 342 9.66 27.91 12.78
C ILE A 342 8.70 28.08 13.95
N LYS A 343 7.42 27.73 13.76
CA LYS A 343 6.41 27.63 14.81
C LYS A 343 6.68 26.38 15.65
N VAL A 344 7.87 26.27 16.21
CA VAL A 344 8.11 25.30 17.27
C VAL A 344 7.79 26.04 18.56
N GLN A 345 6.51 26.06 18.93
CA GLN A 345 6.16 26.21 20.34
C GLN A 345 6.64 24.94 21.02
N TYR A 346 7.87 24.96 21.53
CA TYR A 346 8.23 24.05 22.61
C TYR A 346 7.33 24.46 23.78
N GLU A 347 6.25 23.71 24.03
CA GLU A 347 5.62 23.77 25.34
C GLU A 347 6.72 23.46 26.34
N ASN A 348 7.04 24.45 27.18
CA ASN A 348 8.08 24.31 28.18
C ASN A 348 7.71 23.11 29.07
N ILE A 349 8.51 22.04 28.99
CA ILE A 349 8.24 20.75 29.64
C ILE A 349 8.19 20.92 31.18
N GLU A 350 8.71 22.03 31.70
CA GLU A 350 8.63 22.45 33.10
C GLU A 350 7.19 22.68 33.60
N ASN A 351 6.20 22.88 32.73
CA ASN A 351 4.80 23.03 33.16
C ASN A 351 4.04 21.71 33.31
N LYS A 352 4.70 20.55 33.18
CA LYS A 352 4.06 19.23 33.22
C LYS A 352 4.64 18.24 34.25
N TYR A 353 5.52 18.70 35.14
CA TYR A 353 6.04 17.91 36.26
C TYR A 353 5.86 18.63 37.59
#